data_AF-A0A9P6LS66-F1
#
_entry.id   AF-A0A9P6LS66-F1
#
_cell.length_a   1.000
_cell.length_b   1.000
_cell.length_c   1.000
_cell.angle_alpha   90.00
_cell.angle_beta   90.00
_cell.angle_gamma   90.00
#
_symmetry.space_group_name_H-M   'P 1'
#
loop_
_entity.id
_entity.type
_entity.pdbx_description
1 polymer ?
#
loop_
_entity_poly.entity_id
_entity_poly.type
_entity_poly.pdbx_seq_one_letter_code
_entity_poly.pdbx_strand_id
1 'polypeptide(L)'
;MKPTLLLASLAIATVVSAAGQTYLEETFSDSNWEDRWTTSSFKEDLGKFVLSSGTFHPNKEYAQGLQTSQDHRSYSISTPFSTVADNSKEDLIVQYTVKQEVTQECGGSYLKLLPEGYDPKTFNGDSEYAIMFGPDICGPENRVHVIFNYKGKNYLTKKHAPVPKDNRTHFYRLTVHPDQKYSLIVDDDVKADHVLLEEDWDIYGPRTIPDPEDKKPEDWVDTKEIEDPTHVKPANYDDIP
;
A
#
# COMPACT_ATOMS: atom_id res chain seq x y z
N MET A 1 -71.71 3.31 -23.98
CA MET A 1 -71.01 3.25 -22.67
C MET A 1 -69.55 2.90 -22.96
N LYS A 2 -68.60 3.76 -22.55
CA LYS A 2 -67.19 3.71 -22.95
C LYS A 2 -66.43 2.61 -22.17
N PRO A 3 -65.54 1.82 -22.79
CA PRO A 3 -64.62 0.96 -22.06
C PRO A 3 -63.43 1.78 -21.56
N THR A 4 -63.16 1.70 -20.27
CA THR A 4 -62.01 2.32 -19.62
C THR A 4 -60.77 1.49 -19.92
N LEU A 5 -59.84 2.04 -20.71
CA LEU A 5 -58.53 1.44 -20.93
C LEU A 5 -57.66 1.68 -19.69
N LEU A 6 -57.33 0.62 -18.94
CA LEU A 6 -56.31 0.67 -17.90
C LEU A 6 -54.94 0.62 -18.59
N LEU A 7 -54.22 1.74 -18.61
CA LEU A 7 -52.80 1.75 -18.96
C LEU A 7 -51.99 1.35 -17.72
N ALA A 8 -51.48 0.11 -17.72
CA ALA A 8 -50.46 -0.30 -16.77
C ALA A 8 -49.10 0.27 -17.22
N SER A 9 -48.66 1.35 -16.60
CA SER A 9 -47.32 1.90 -16.77
C SER A 9 -46.30 0.99 -16.04
N LEU A 10 -45.59 0.17 -16.81
CA LEU A 10 -44.46 -0.63 -16.33
C LEU A 10 -43.24 0.29 -16.16
N ALA A 11 -42.94 0.69 -14.93
CA ALA A 11 -41.70 1.39 -14.62
C ALA A 11 -40.54 0.39 -14.65
N ILE A 12 -39.74 0.42 -15.72
CA ILE A 12 -38.48 -0.32 -15.80
C ILE A 12 -37.46 0.46 -14.98
N ALA A 13 -37.19 0.01 -13.76
CA ALA A 13 -36.05 0.47 -12.99
C ALA A 13 -34.79 -0.07 -13.67
N THR A 14 -34.10 0.77 -14.45
CA THR A 14 -32.76 0.48 -14.94
C THR A 14 -31.81 0.48 -13.75
N VAL A 15 -31.45 -0.70 -13.26
CA VAL A 15 -30.29 -0.88 -12.39
C VAL A 15 -29.08 -0.56 -13.24
N VAL A 16 -28.57 0.67 -13.13
CA VAL A 16 -27.27 1.02 -13.68
C VAL A 16 -26.25 0.33 -12.80
N SER A 17 -25.79 -0.85 -13.22
CA SER A 17 -24.58 -1.43 -12.65
C SER A 17 -23.43 -0.51 -13.03
N ALA A 18 -22.92 0.27 -12.07
CA ALA A 18 -21.69 1.01 -12.23
C ALA A 18 -20.53 -0.01 -12.29
N ALA A 19 -20.33 -0.63 -13.45
CA ALA A 19 -19.14 -1.43 -13.71
C ALA A 19 -17.99 -0.44 -13.96
N GLY A 20 -17.06 -0.36 -13.01
CA GLY A 20 -15.79 0.36 -13.22
C GLY A 20 -14.98 -0.28 -14.34
N GLN A 21 -14.06 0.48 -14.93
CA GLN A 21 -13.12 -0.05 -15.93
C GLN A 21 -12.20 -1.09 -15.28
N THR A 22 -12.23 -2.33 -15.77
CA THR A 22 -11.30 -3.37 -15.33
C THR A 22 -10.01 -3.31 -16.16
N TYR A 23 -8.89 -2.94 -15.54
CA TYR A 23 -7.59 -2.90 -16.19
C TYR A 23 -6.94 -4.29 -16.30
N LEU A 24 -7.06 -5.08 -15.24
CA LEU A 24 -6.57 -6.46 -15.14
C LEU A 24 -7.47 -7.22 -14.18
N GLU A 25 -7.86 -8.43 -14.57
CA GLU A 25 -8.48 -9.43 -13.71
C GLU A 25 -7.78 -10.76 -13.99
N GLU A 26 -7.15 -11.33 -12.97
CA GLU A 26 -6.45 -12.59 -13.05
C GLU A 26 -6.95 -13.51 -11.93
N THR A 27 -7.52 -14.63 -12.34
CA THR A 27 -8.13 -15.63 -11.45
C THR A 27 -7.33 -16.93 -11.42
N PHE A 28 -6.37 -17.10 -12.33
CA PHE A 28 -5.60 -18.34 -12.53
C PHE A 28 -6.47 -19.58 -12.69
N SER A 29 -7.69 -19.43 -13.23
CA SER A 29 -8.66 -20.51 -13.41
C SER A 29 -8.36 -21.43 -14.61
N ASP A 30 -7.30 -21.16 -15.36
CA ASP A 30 -6.90 -21.91 -16.54
C ASP A 30 -5.39 -22.21 -16.54
N SER A 31 -5.00 -23.25 -17.28
CA SER A 31 -3.60 -23.69 -17.35
C SER A 31 -2.71 -22.82 -18.25
N ASN A 32 -3.29 -21.90 -19.03
CA ASN A 32 -2.58 -21.13 -20.05
C ASN A 32 -2.17 -19.74 -19.53
N TRP A 33 -2.11 -19.57 -18.21
CA TRP A 33 -1.64 -18.35 -17.56
C TRP A 33 -0.26 -17.89 -18.06
N GLU A 34 0.62 -18.81 -18.47
CA GLU A 34 1.94 -18.48 -19.06
C GLU A 34 1.85 -17.70 -20.37
N ASP A 35 0.72 -17.76 -21.08
CA ASP A 35 0.48 -16.93 -22.27
C ASP A 35 0.22 -15.46 -21.90
N ARG A 36 -0.22 -15.20 -20.66
CA ARG A 36 -0.53 -13.86 -20.13
C ARG A 36 0.61 -13.26 -19.30
N TRP A 37 1.43 -14.10 -18.67
CA TRP A 37 2.45 -13.67 -17.71
C TRP A 37 3.86 -13.90 -18.25
N THR A 38 4.68 -12.85 -18.22
CA THR A 38 6.08 -12.90 -18.64
C THR A 38 6.99 -12.94 -17.43
N THR A 39 7.76 -14.03 -17.33
CA THR A 39 8.87 -14.13 -16.36
C THR A 39 10.05 -13.31 -16.86
N SER A 40 10.65 -12.52 -15.97
CA SER A 40 11.82 -11.73 -16.31
C SER A 40 13.02 -12.60 -16.62
N SER A 41 13.91 -12.09 -17.45
CA SER A 41 15.21 -12.71 -17.81
C SER A 41 16.40 -11.92 -17.28
N PHE A 42 16.18 -11.00 -16.32
CA PHE A 42 17.25 -10.16 -15.77
C PHE A 42 18.35 -10.96 -15.03
N LYS A 43 18.02 -12.17 -14.56
CA LYS A 43 18.92 -13.06 -13.84
C LYS A 43 18.57 -14.53 -14.12
N GLU A 44 19.57 -15.41 -14.19
CA GLU A 44 19.38 -16.81 -14.57
C GLU A 44 18.75 -17.68 -13.47
N ASP A 45 18.96 -17.36 -12.19
CA ASP A 45 18.53 -18.18 -11.05
C ASP A 45 17.23 -17.66 -10.41
N LEU A 46 16.34 -17.06 -11.20
CA LEU A 46 15.02 -16.69 -10.71
C LEU A 46 14.20 -17.92 -10.31
N GLY A 47 13.41 -17.75 -9.25
CA GLY A 47 12.49 -18.78 -8.78
C GLY A 47 11.36 -19.01 -9.80
N LYS A 48 10.89 -20.25 -9.87
CA LYS A 48 9.80 -20.65 -10.76
C LYS A 48 8.47 -20.55 -10.06
N PHE A 49 7.51 -19.89 -10.70
CA PHE A 49 6.12 -19.97 -10.29
C PHE A 49 5.47 -21.24 -10.83
N VAL A 50 4.51 -21.78 -10.08
CA VAL A 50 3.68 -22.91 -10.49
C VAL A 50 2.23 -22.61 -10.16
N LEU A 51 1.30 -23.12 -10.97
CA LEU A 51 -0.10 -23.14 -10.58
C LEU A 51 -0.33 -24.19 -9.51
N SER A 52 -0.93 -23.77 -8.41
CA SER A 52 -1.22 -24.64 -7.29
C SER A 52 -2.37 -24.08 -6.48
N SER A 53 -3.10 -24.98 -5.82
CA SER A 53 -4.16 -24.64 -4.88
C SER A 53 -3.70 -24.84 -3.43
N GLY A 54 -2.40 -25.08 -3.22
CA GLY A 54 -1.80 -25.37 -1.92
C GLY A 54 -2.01 -26.81 -1.43
N THR A 55 -1.51 -27.13 -0.24
CA THR A 55 -1.73 -28.43 0.42
C THR A 55 -3.10 -28.53 1.08
N PHE A 56 -3.74 -27.39 1.37
CA PHE A 56 -5.10 -27.33 1.87
C PHE A 56 -5.88 -26.18 1.25
N HIS A 57 -7.16 -26.41 0.97
CA HIS A 57 -8.02 -25.43 0.33
C HIS A 57 -9.50 -25.73 0.61
N PRO A 58 -10.37 -24.72 0.65
CA PRO A 58 -11.82 -24.93 0.74
C PRO A 58 -12.39 -25.48 -0.58
N ASN A 59 -11.86 -25.02 -1.72
CA ASN A 59 -12.21 -25.49 -3.05
C ASN A 59 -10.97 -25.43 -3.94
N LYS A 60 -10.64 -26.53 -4.62
CA LYS A 60 -9.41 -26.65 -5.41
C LYS A 60 -9.38 -25.71 -6.61
N GLU A 61 -10.49 -25.56 -7.32
CA GLU A 61 -10.58 -24.74 -8.53
C GLU A 61 -10.49 -23.26 -8.19
N TYR A 62 -11.24 -22.81 -7.18
CA TYR A 62 -11.23 -21.40 -6.76
C TYR A 62 -9.96 -20.98 -5.99
N ALA A 63 -9.29 -21.92 -5.32
CA ALA A 63 -8.05 -21.62 -4.60
C ALA A 63 -6.80 -21.73 -5.48
N GLN A 64 -6.93 -22.10 -6.75
CA GLN A 64 -5.80 -22.14 -7.66
C GLN A 64 -5.23 -20.74 -7.84
N GLY A 65 -3.90 -20.64 -7.74
CA GLY A 65 -3.18 -19.39 -7.90
C GLY A 65 -1.71 -19.62 -8.20
N LEU A 66 -0.98 -18.51 -8.27
CA LEU A 66 0.45 -18.51 -8.56
C LEU A 66 1.25 -18.75 -7.28
N GLN A 67 1.92 -19.90 -7.18
CA GLN A 67 2.73 -20.30 -6.03
C GLN A 67 4.23 -20.27 -6.34
N THR A 68 5.03 -19.71 -5.43
CA THR A 68 6.50 -19.81 -5.45
C THR A 68 6.94 -21.24 -5.12
N SER A 69 7.78 -21.87 -5.96
CA SER A 69 8.12 -23.30 -5.83
C SER A 69 9.48 -23.61 -5.18
N GLN A 70 10.30 -22.59 -4.95
CA GLN A 70 11.70 -22.73 -4.53
C GLN A 70 12.06 -21.73 -3.42
N ASP A 71 12.70 -22.23 -2.37
CA ASP A 71 13.19 -21.44 -1.25
C ASP A 71 14.42 -20.59 -1.64
N HIS A 72 14.62 -19.47 -0.96
CA HIS A 72 15.79 -18.58 -1.13
C HIS A 72 16.00 -18.11 -2.57
N ARG A 73 14.91 -17.88 -3.30
CA ARG A 73 14.93 -17.34 -4.66
C ARG A 73 14.22 -16.00 -4.73
N SER A 74 14.73 -15.11 -5.57
CA SER A 74 13.98 -13.94 -6.02
C SER A 74 13.01 -14.34 -7.12
N TYR A 75 11.84 -13.72 -7.13
CA TYR A 75 10.80 -13.95 -8.12
C TYR A 75 10.52 -12.65 -8.87
N SER A 76 10.38 -12.74 -10.19
CA SER A 76 10.09 -11.58 -11.03
C SER A 76 9.25 -11.99 -12.22
N ILE A 77 7.98 -11.62 -12.16
CA ILE A 77 6.99 -11.91 -13.19
C ILE A 77 6.05 -10.72 -13.32
N SER A 78 5.55 -10.48 -14.53
CA SER A 78 4.68 -9.34 -14.80
C SER A 78 3.69 -9.68 -15.91
N THR A 79 2.57 -8.96 -15.92
CA THR A 79 1.57 -9.01 -16.99
C THR A 79 1.12 -7.57 -17.27
N PRO A 80 0.92 -7.19 -18.54
CA PRO A 80 0.44 -5.84 -18.85
C PRO A 80 -1.04 -5.68 -18.53
N PHE A 81 -1.45 -4.46 -18.22
CA PHE A 81 -2.87 -4.09 -18.21
C PHE A 81 -3.43 -4.04 -19.63
N SER A 82 -4.75 -4.19 -19.75
CA SER A 82 -5.46 -4.04 -21.03
C SER A 82 -5.29 -2.64 -21.63
N THR A 83 -5.18 -1.62 -20.77
CA THR A 83 -4.95 -0.22 -21.11
C THR A 83 -4.15 0.45 -19.98
N VAL A 84 -3.50 1.58 -20.26
CA VAL A 84 -2.83 2.38 -19.24
C VAL A 84 -3.86 2.90 -18.24
N ALA A 85 -3.61 2.66 -16.95
CA ALA A 85 -4.46 3.17 -15.88
C ALA A 85 -4.14 4.64 -15.59
N ASP A 86 -5.16 5.51 -15.64
CA ASP A 86 -5.08 6.92 -15.25
C ASP A 86 -6.10 7.16 -14.14
N ASN A 87 -5.61 7.44 -12.94
CA ASN A 87 -6.42 7.67 -11.74
C ASN A 87 -6.55 9.16 -11.37
N SER A 88 -6.30 10.06 -12.31
CA SER A 88 -6.35 11.52 -12.06
C SER A 88 -7.74 12.04 -11.72
N LYS A 89 -8.80 11.31 -12.06
CA LYS A 89 -10.21 11.71 -11.87
C LYS A 89 -11.08 10.65 -11.21
N GLU A 90 -10.58 9.44 -11.07
CA GLU A 90 -11.33 8.28 -10.61
C GLU A 90 -10.48 7.48 -9.63
N ASP A 91 -11.14 6.69 -8.79
CA ASP A 91 -10.46 5.83 -7.83
C ASP A 91 -9.69 4.72 -8.56
N LEU A 92 -8.43 4.53 -8.20
CA LEU A 92 -7.68 3.33 -8.55
C LEU A 92 -7.80 2.32 -7.43
N ILE A 93 -8.37 1.16 -7.75
CA ILE A 93 -8.51 0.04 -6.80
C ILE A 93 -7.54 -1.07 -7.20
N VAL A 94 -6.64 -1.43 -6.29
CA VAL A 94 -5.75 -2.58 -6.41
C VAL A 94 -6.13 -3.57 -5.33
N GLN A 95 -6.52 -4.78 -5.72
CA GLN A 95 -6.89 -5.80 -4.76
C GLN A 95 -6.43 -7.19 -5.20
N TYR A 96 -6.01 -8.00 -4.24
CA TYR A 96 -5.58 -9.36 -4.47
C TYR A 96 -5.58 -10.15 -3.15
N THR A 97 -5.41 -11.46 -3.25
CA THR A 97 -5.29 -12.34 -2.10
C THR A 97 -3.90 -12.95 -2.02
N VAL A 98 -3.41 -13.16 -0.80
CA VAL A 98 -2.15 -13.85 -0.51
C VAL A 98 -2.41 -14.93 0.51
N LYS A 99 -1.89 -16.13 0.26
CA LYS A 99 -1.87 -17.22 1.22
C LYS A 99 -0.43 -17.61 1.53
N GLN A 100 0.00 -17.38 2.77
CA GLN A 100 1.28 -17.88 3.27
C GLN A 100 1.05 -19.22 3.94
N GLU A 101 0.99 -20.28 3.13
CA GLU A 101 0.62 -21.61 3.63
C GLU A 101 1.60 -22.17 4.66
N VAL A 102 2.88 -21.86 4.48
CA VAL A 102 3.95 -22.15 5.42
C VAL A 102 4.38 -20.84 6.08
N THR A 103 4.67 -20.89 7.38
CA THR A 103 5.20 -19.74 8.11
C THR A 103 6.46 -19.23 7.42
N GLN A 104 6.36 -18.04 6.84
CA GLN A 104 7.45 -17.40 6.12
C GLN A 104 8.32 -16.62 7.10
N GLU A 105 9.59 -17.01 7.24
CA GLU A 105 10.54 -16.30 8.09
C GLU A 105 10.95 -14.96 7.49
N CYS A 106 11.23 -14.93 6.17
CA CYS A 106 11.55 -13.72 5.44
C CYS A 106 11.15 -13.83 3.95
N GLY A 107 10.41 -12.84 3.46
CA GLY A 107 10.04 -12.64 2.07
C GLY A 107 8.88 -11.65 1.89
N GLY A 108 8.79 -11.09 0.69
CA GLY A 108 7.70 -10.20 0.29
C GLY A 108 6.69 -10.89 -0.61
N SER A 109 5.41 -10.55 -0.45
CA SER A 109 4.32 -10.98 -1.33
C SER A 109 3.52 -9.78 -1.82
N TYR A 110 4.24 -8.71 -2.16
CA TYR A 110 3.70 -7.46 -2.69
C TYR A 110 3.71 -7.41 -4.21
N LEU A 111 2.83 -6.59 -4.76
CA LEU A 111 2.77 -6.25 -6.17
C LEU A 111 3.47 -4.91 -6.42
N LYS A 112 3.95 -4.72 -7.64
CA LYS A 112 4.39 -3.43 -8.18
C LYS A 112 3.52 -3.06 -9.37
N LEU A 113 2.96 -1.86 -9.36
CA LEU A 113 2.36 -1.24 -10.54
C LEU A 113 3.44 -0.51 -11.32
N LEU A 114 3.70 -0.97 -12.54
CA LEU A 114 4.79 -0.49 -13.38
C LEU A 114 4.27 0.60 -14.34
N PRO A 115 5.09 1.63 -14.65
CA PRO A 115 4.73 2.65 -15.62
C PRO A 115 4.61 2.08 -17.04
N GLU A 116 3.97 2.82 -17.94
CA GLU A 116 3.94 2.48 -19.36
C GLU A 116 5.37 2.38 -19.94
N GLY A 117 5.57 1.45 -20.86
CA GLY A 117 6.85 1.29 -21.56
C GLY A 117 7.92 0.51 -20.79
N TYR A 118 7.58 -0.10 -19.63
CA TYR A 118 8.49 -1.04 -18.97
C TYR A 118 8.79 -2.27 -19.85
N ASP A 119 9.99 -2.84 -19.74
CA ASP A 119 10.34 -4.11 -20.40
C ASP A 119 10.21 -5.29 -19.41
N PRO A 120 9.21 -6.17 -19.58
CA PRO A 120 9.01 -7.36 -18.74
C PRO A 120 10.26 -8.25 -18.62
N LYS A 121 11.10 -8.30 -19.65
CA LYS A 121 12.29 -9.17 -19.69
C LYS A 121 13.43 -8.66 -18.80
N THR A 122 13.41 -7.38 -18.45
CA THR A 122 14.42 -6.76 -17.57
C THR A 122 13.87 -6.45 -16.18
N PHE A 123 12.58 -6.72 -15.93
CA PHE A 123 11.91 -6.40 -14.68
C PHE A 123 12.62 -7.03 -13.47
N ASN A 124 12.91 -6.22 -12.46
CA ASN A 124 13.65 -6.62 -11.27
C ASN A 124 13.31 -5.75 -10.04
N GLY A 125 14.06 -5.93 -8.95
CA GLY A 125 13.89 -5.20 -7.70
C GLY A 125 14.07 -3.68 -7.82
N ASP A 126 14.92 -3.22 -8.73
CA ASP A 126 15.28 -1.81 -8.95
C ASP A 126 14.47 -1.15 -10.06
N SER A 127 13.68 -1.92 -10.81
CA SER A 127 12.78 -1.36 -11.84
C SER A 127 11.84 -0.33 -11.22
N GLU A 128 11.70 0.81 -11.91
CA GLU A 128 10.78 1.88 -11.54
C GLU A 128 9.34 1.36 -11.48
N TYR A 129 8.61 1.77 -10.45
CA TYR A 129 7.21 1.45 -10.23
C TYR A 129 6.48 2.71 -9.77
N ALA A 130 5.21 2.84 -10.11
CA ALA A 130 4.36 3.92 -9.62
C ALA A 130 3.91 3.64 -8.17
N ILE A 131 3.51 2.39 -7.90
CA ILE A 131 3.00 1.95 -6.59
C ILE A 131 3.58 0.57 -6.27
N MET A 132 4.06 0.36 -5.04
CA MET A 132 4.29 -0.97 -4.49
C MET A 132 3.30 -1.19 -3.33
N PHE A 133 2.57 -2.30 -3.39
CA PHE A 133 1.50 -2.60 -2.44
C PHE A 133 1.49 -4.07 -2.04
N GLY A 134 1.51 -4.36 -0.74
CA GLY A 134 1.30 -5.71 -0.23
C GLY A 134 2.06 -6.09 1.04
N PRO A 135 1.83 -7.31 1.56
CA PRO A 135 2.51 -7.79 2.76
C PRO A 135 3.98 -8.11 2.51
N ASP A 136 4.79 -7.79 3.50
CA ASP A 136 6.20 -8.12 3.58
C ASP A 136 6.54 -8.53 5.01
N ILE A 137 7.22 -9.67 5.14
CA ILE A 137 7.59 -10.26 6.43
C ILE A 137 9.08 -10.53 6.37
N CYS A 138 9.86 -10.03 7.31
CA CYS A 138 11.23 -10.46 7.50
C CYS A 138 11.61 -10.40 8.99
N GLY A 139 11.61 -11.57 9.62
CA GLY A 139 11.85 -11.72 11.05
C GLY A 139 10.81 -10.94 11.89
N PRO A 140 11.24 -10.02 12.77
CA PRO A 140 10.32 -9.24 13.59
C PRO A 140 9.59 -8.16 12.79
N GLU A 141 10.09 -7.76 11.61
CA GLU A 141 9.45 -6.76 10.78
C GLU A 141 8.34 -7.40 9.95
N ASN A 142 7.09 -7.01 10.18
CA ASN A 142 5.95 -7.43 9.38
C ASN A 142 5.05 -6.22 9.07
N ARG A 143 4.94 -5.86 7.79
CA ARG A 143 4.13 -4.71 7.38
C ARG A 143 3.49 -4.92 6.04
N VAL A 144 2.30 -4.35 5.87
CA VAL A 144 1.73 -4.10 4.56
C VAL A 144 2.34 -2.82 4.02
N HIS A 145 3.17 -2.94 2.98
CA HIS A 145 3.75 -1.81 2.27
C HIS A 145 2.68 -1.13 1.43
N VAL A 146 2.70 0.19 1.47
CA VAL A 146 2.06 1.08 0.49
C VAL A 146 3.10 2.16 0.19
N ILE A 147 3.73 2.06 -0.97
CA ILE A 147 4.84 2.93 -1.38
C ILE A 147 4.45 3.60 -2.68
N PHE A 148 4.51 4.94 -2.68
CA PHE A 148 4.29 5.75 -3.87
C PHE A 148 5.63 6.23 -4.42
N ASN A 149 5.82 6.13 -5.74
CA ASN A 149 6.90 6.85 -6.40
C ASN A 149 6.41 8.24 -6.80
N TYR A 150 7.18 9.26 -6.40
CA TYR A 150 6.94 10.64 -6.80
C TYR A 150 8.26 11.32 -7.09
N LYS A 151 8.38 11.90 -8.30
CA LYS A 151 9.60 12.59 -8.78
C LYS A 151 10.87 11.75 -8.63
N GLY A 152 10.79 10.45 -8.97
CA GLY A 152 11.93 9.54 -8.95
C GLY A 152 12.35 9.07 -7.56
N LYS A 153 11.58 9.38 -6.51
CA LYS A 153 11.80 8.89 -5.14
C LYS A 153 10.64 8.02 -4.69
N ASN A 154 10.98 6.89 -4.06
CA ASN A 154 10.01 6.01 -3.40
C ASN A 154 9.75 6.51 -1.98
N TYR A 155 8.49 6.83 -1.68
CA TYR A 155 8.05 7.29 -0.37
C TYR A 155 7.32 6.15 0.35
N LEU A 156 7.93 5.68 1.43
CA LEU A 156 7.36 4.67 2.31
C LEU A 156 6.34 5.34 3.24
N THR A 157 5.28 4.61 3.57
CA THR A 157 4.31 5.05 4.57
C THR A 157 4.94 5.10 5.96
N LYS A 158 4.51 6.05 6.80
CA LYS A 158 4.94 6.19 8.20
C LYS A 158 4.24 5.20 9.12
N LYS A 159 2.97 4.89 8.83
CA LYS A 159 2.14 3.98 9.61
C LYS A 159 1.97 2.68 8.87
N HIS A 160 2.17 1.57 9.57
CA HIS A 160 2.14 0.24 8.96
C HIS A 160 0.96 -0.55 9.50
N ALA A 161 0.17 -1.12 8.58
CA ALA A 161 -0.77 -2.18 8.94
C ALA A 161 0.00 -3.49 9.16
N PRO A 162 -0.27 -4.23 10.25
CA PRO A 162 0.38 -5.51 10.47
C PRO A 162 -0.11 -6.54 9.46
N VAL A 163 0.80 -7.41 9.00
CA VAL A 163 0.44 -8.58 8.20
C VAL A 163 -0.20 -9.62 9.15
N PRO A 164 -1.39 -10.16 8.83
CA PRO A 164 -1.98 -11.29 9.54
C PRO A 164 -1.00 -12.46 9.67
N LYS A 165 -0.94 -13.07 10.86
CA LYS A 165 0.04 -14.11 11.20
C LYS A 165 -0.63 -15.48 11.33
N ASP A 166 -1.20 -15.96 10.24
CA ASP A 166 -1.69 -17.33 10.14
C ASP A 166 -1.44 -17.90 8.72
N ASN A 167 -1.89 -19.12 8.47
CA ASN A 167 -1.63 -19.82 7.21
C ASN A 167 -2.80 -19.75 6.20
N ARG A 168 -3.78 -18.89 6.45
CA ARG A 168 -4.98 -18.74 5.63
C ARG A 168 -4.74 -17.72 4.52
N THR A 169 -5.71 -17.67 3.62
CA THR A 169 -5.75 -16.67 2.56
C THR A 169 -6.25 -15.36 3.14
N HIS A 170 -5.50 -14.30 2.93
CA HIS A 170 -5.87 -12.94 3.32
C HIS A 170 -6.08 -12.06 2.10
N PHE A 171 -7.06 -11.16 2.18
CA PHE A 171 -7.41 -10.19 1.15
C PHE A 171 -6.77 -8.84 1.45
N TYR A 172 -6.25 -8.18 0.43
CA TYR A 172 -5.64 -6.86 0.55
C TYR A 172 -6.26 -5.95 -0.51
N ARG A 173 -6.75 -4.78 -0.11
CA ARG A 173 -7.26 -3.77 -1.03
C ARG A 173 -6.72 -2.38 -0.70
N LEU A 174 -6.05 -1.78 -1.66
CA LEU A 174 -5.67 -0.38 -1.68
C LEU A 174 -6.60 0.36 -2.61
N THR A 175 -7.16 1.48 -2.15
CA THR A 175 -7.86 2.45 -3.01
C THR A 175 -7.10 3.76 -2.96
N VAL A 176 -6.74 4.29 -4.13
CA VAL A 176 -6.10 5.60 -4.28
C VAL A 176 -7.11 6.54 -4.91
N HIS A 177 -7.52 7.54 -4.13
CA HIS A 177 -8.54 8.49 -4.53
C HIS A 177 -7.92 9.67 -5.31
N PRO A 178 -8.66 10.29 -6.24
CA PRO A 178 -8.17 11.42 -7.03
C PRO A 178 -7.96 12.68 -6.18
N ASP A 179 -8.52 12.75 -4.97
CA ASP A 179 -8.42 13.89 -4.04
C ASP A 179 -7.23 13.77 -3.06
N GLN A 180 -6.18 13.03 -3.44
CA GLN A 180 -4.96 12.82 -2.65
C GLN A 180 -5.21 12.11 -1.31
N LYS A 181 -6.17 11.19 -1.30
CA LYS A 181 -6.46 10.31 -0.18
C LYS A 181 -6.24 8.86 -0.56
N TYR A 182 -6.15 8.01 0.45
CA TYR A 182 -6.12 6.57 0.28
C TYR A 182 -7.01 5.87 1.30
N SER A 183 -7.42 4.66 0.93
CA SER A 183 -8.09 3.72 1.82
C SER A 183 -7.37 2.38 1.74
N LEU A 184 -7.23 1.71 2.88
CA LEU A 184 -6.56 0.41 3.01
C LEU A 184 -7.44 -0.54 3.81
N ILE A 185 -7.74 -1.69 3.19
CA ILE A 185 -8.49 -2.77 3.82
C ILE A 185 -7.65 -4.04 3.76
N VAL A 186 -7.60 -4.74 4.90
CA VAL A 186 -7.01 -6.08 5.01
C VAL A 186 -8.09 -7.00 5.55
N ASP A 187 -8.44 -8.01 4.77
CA ASP A 187 -9.65 -8.83 4.92
C ASP A 187 -10.90 -7.94 4.92
N ASP A 188 -11.53 -7.77 6.08
CA ASP A 188 -12.67 -6.87 6.30
C ASP A 188 -12.33 -5.73 7.29
N ASP A 189 -11.08 -5.65 7.74
CA ASP A 189 -10.63 -4.64 8.69
C ASP A 189 -10.13 -3.38 7.97
N VAL A 190 -10.77 -2.26 8.29
CA VAL A 190 -10.48 -0.94 7.72
C VAL A 190 -9.26 -0.37 8.43
N LYS A 191 -8.11 -0.41 7.76
CA LYS A 191 -6.84 0.13 8.28
C LYS A 191 -6.69 1.63 8.03
N ALA A 192 -7.28 2.11 6.95
CA ALA A 192 -7.41 3.53 6.61
C ALA A 192 -8.65 3.74 5.74
N ASP A 193 -9.36 4.83 5.96
CA ASP A 193 -10.55 5.22 5.19
C ASP A 193 -10.45 6.70 4.83
N HIS A 194 -10.26 7.00 3.55
CA HIS A 194 -10.13 8.36 3.02
C HIS A 194 -9.14 9.23 3.81
N VAL A 195 -7.97 8.68 4.15
CA VAL A 195 -6.90 9.39 4.86
C VAL A 195 -6.06 10.18 3.86
N LEU A 196 -5.70 11.42 4.19
CA LEU A 196 -4.84 12.25 3.34
C LEU A 196 -3.43 11.66 3.22
N LEU A 197 -2.87 11.63 2.01
CA LEU A 197 -1.52 11.11 1.77
C LEU A 197 -0.44 11.88 2.56
N GLU A 198 -0.62 13.17 2.80
CA GLU A 198 0.36 13.97 3.58
C GLU A 198 0.42 13.60 5.07
N GLU A 199 -0.60 12.93 5.61
CA GLU A 199 -0.60 12.51 7.02
C GLU A 199 0.38 11.34 7.22
N ASP A 200 0.37 10.40 6.28
CA ASP A 200 1.10 9.14 6.40
C ASP A 200 2.32 9.04 5.46
N TRP A 201 2.57 10.03 4.59
CA TRP A 201 3.80 10.12 3.78
C TRP A 201 4.40 11.53 3.78
N ASP A 202 5.74 11.59 3.70
CA ASP A 202 6.49 12.85 3.58
C ASP A 202 6.68 13.31 2.11
N ILE A 203 5.64 13.23 1.29
CA ILE A 203 5.72 13.55 -0.15
C ILE A 203 5.94 15.04 -0.38
N TYR A 204 5.25 15.89 0.37
CA TYR A 204 5.21 17.35 0.16
C TYR A 204 6.20 18.13 1.04
N GLY A 205 6.95 17.46 1.91
CA GLY A 205 7.76 18.11 2.94
C GLY A 205 6.93 18.63 4.12
N PRO A 206 7.55 19.36 5.06
CA PRO A 206 6.86 19.88 6.23
C PRO A 206 5.89 21.02 5.86
N ARG A 207 4.72 21.05 6.50
CA ARG A 207 3.73 22.14 6.31
C ARG A 207 4.25 23.51 6.75
N THR A 208 5.19 23.52 7.69
CA THR A 208 5.80 24.74 8.25
C THR A 208 7.31 24.56 8.32
N ILE A 209 8.05 25.60 7.97
CA ILE A 209 9.51 25.66 8.16
C ILE A 209 9.83 26.71 9.23
N PRO A 210 10.91 26.54 10.02
CA PRO A 210 11.41 27.60 10.89
C PRO A 210 11.72 28.85 10.06
N ASP A 211 11.44 30.03 10.62
CA ASP A 211 11.82 31.28 9.97
C ASP A 211 13.34 31.44 10.04
N PRO A 212 14.05 31.51 8.88
CA PRO A 212 15.50 31.63 8.86
C PRO A 212 16.02 32.94 9.47
N GLU A 213 15.18 33.97 9.55
CA GLU A 213 15.51 35.27 10.14
C GLU A 213 15.18 35.34 11.63
N ASP A 214 14.47 34.35 12.18
CA ASP A 214 14.15 34.30 13.60
C ASP A 214 15.42 34.14 14.42
N LYS A 215 15.62 35.08 15.34
CA LYS A 215 16.77 35.12 16.24
C LYS A 215 16.25 35.29 17.63
N LYS A 216 16.78 34.46 18.52
CA LYS A 216 16.57 34.62 19.95
C LYS A 216 16.92 36.07 20.37
N PRO A 217 15.99 36.80 20.99
CA PRO A 217 16.23 38.16 21.48
C PRO A 217 17.39 38.22 22.48
N GLU A 218 18.10 39.35 22.52
CA GLU A 218 19.24 39.55 23.44
C GLU A 218 18.81 39.53 24.92
N ASP A 219 17.57 39.90 25.21
CA ASP A 219 16.97 39.94 26.55
C ASP A 219 16.29 38.61 26.95
N TRP A 220 16.42 37.57 26.13
CA TRP A 220 15.81 36.27 26.41
C TRP A 220 16.53 35.52 27.54
N VAL A 221 15.87 35.43 28.70
CA VAL A 221 16.38 34.72 29.87
C VAL A 221 15.98 33.25 29.83
N ASP A 222 16.95 32.34 29.69
CA ASP A 222 16.70 30.88 29.77
C ASP A 222 16.66 30.35 31.21
N THR A 223 17.20 31.12 32.16
CA THR A 223 17.31 30.67 33.54
C THR A 223 15.92 30.65 34.17
N LYS A 224 15.47 29.45 34.55
CA LYS A 224 14.17 29.22 35.19
C LYS A 224 14.07 29.87 36.57
N GLU A 225 15.20 29.95 37.28
CA GLU A 225 15.30 30.52 38.62
C GLU A 225 16.21 31.74 38.57
N ILE A 226 15.82 32.77 39.30
CA ILE A 226 16.60 33.99 39.51
C ILE A 226 16.80 34.17 41.00
N GLU A 227 17.94 34.75 41.38
CA GLU A 227 18.13 35.18 42.77
C GLU A 227 17.12 36.29 43.08
N ASP A 228 16.50 36.21 44.25
CA ASP A 228 15.59 37.26 44.71
C ASP A 228 16.43 38.56 44.87
N PRO A 229 16.11 39.62 44.10
CA PRO A 229 16.90 40.84 44.11
C PRO A 229 16.87 41.57 45.45
N THR A 230 15.95 41.20 46.35
CA THR A 230 15.83 41.74 47.71
C THR A 230 16.48 40.85 48.77
N HIS A 231 16.96 39.66 48.40
CA HIS A 231 17.65 38.78 49.32
C HIS A 231 19.03 39.34 49.66
N VAL A 232 19.21 39.69 50.93
CA VAL A 232 20.52 40.10 51.47
C VAL A 232 21.01 38.98 52.37
N LYS A 233 22.26 38.54 52.14
CA LYS A 233 22.92 37.55 52.97
C LYS A 233 22.88 38.00 54.46
N PRO A 234 22.31 37.20 55.39
CA PRO A 234 22.26 37.56 56.80
C PRO A 234 23.66 37.71 57.40
N ALA A 235 23.83 38.65 58.35
CA ALA A 235 25.13 39.02 58.93
C ALA A 235 25.91 37.87 59.60
N ASN A 236 25.22 36.76 59.92
CA ASN A 236 25.79 35.63 60.66
C ASN A 236 25.95 34.36 59.79
N TYR A 237 25.88 34.49 58.46
CA TYR A 237 25.99 33.37 57.53
C TYR A 237 27.41 33.26 56.98
N ASP A 238 28.06 32.11 57.13
CA ASP A 238 29.50 31.93 56.83
C ASP A 238 29.74 31.64 55.33
N ASP A 239 30.81 32.21 54.75
CA ASP A 239 31.22 32.04 53.33
C ASP A 239 32.24 30.90 53.17
N ILE A 240 31.89 29.68 53.57
CA ILE A 240 32.81 28.55 53.41
C ILE A 240 32.48 27.83 52.09
N PRO A 241 33.46 27.66 51.16
CA PRO A 241 33.24 27.05 49.85
C PRO A 241 32.94 25.55 49.90
#